data_AF-A0AAD6ZZV1-F1
#
_entry.id   AF-A0AAD6ZZV1-F1
#
_cell.length_a   1.000
_cell.length_b   1.000
_cell.length_c   1.000
_cell.angle_alpha   90.00
_cell.angle_beta   90.00
_cell.angle_gamma   90.00
#
_symmetry.space_group_name_H-M   'P 1'
#
loop_
_entity.id
_entity.type
_entity.pdbx_description
1 polymer ?
#
loop_
_entity_poly.entity_id
_entity_poly.type
_entity_poly.pdbx_seq_one_letter_code
_entity_poly.pdbx_strand_id
1 'polypeptide(L)'
;MASESTSSPESPYMDWHSRAKPHPSPDSFSPTRSALSFVVLRNSQVEPEGFTLALFDTGEEKVAVDAMGRVLLVIDKDYTGITTIARRVAVELPETGRFRNTWVIKQPATSQPIDRLLFDVEGQLVETSVQGFVKGKKELKIPVGDISELPDVLGELAGLALEGRAGYSRGSGDSEMVRKVKNILDGVDL
;
A
#
# COMPACT_ATOMS: atom_id res chain seq x y z
N MET A 1 -36.05 -16.02 3.98
CA MET A 1 -34.82 -15.60 4.68
C MET A 1 -34.04 -14.75 3.70
N ALA A 2 -34.08 -13.43 3.87
CA ALA A 2 -33.32 -12.50 3.04
C ALA A 2 -31.91 -12.45 3.59
N SER A 3 -30.92 -12.80 2.77
CA SER A 3 -29.51 -12.59 3.10
C SER A 3 -29.23 -11.10 3.04
N GLU A 4 -29.07 -10.47 4.21
CA GLU A 4 -28.56 -9.11 4.31
C GLU A 4 -27.15 -9.11 3.73
N SER A 5 -26.99 -8.45 2.59
CA SER A 5 -25.68 -8.16 2.02
C SER A 5 -25.04 -7.10 2.90
N THR A 6 -24.17 -7.53 3.81
CA THR A 6 -23.33 -6.64 4.62
C THR A 6 -22.26 -6.03 3.72
N SER A 7 -22.66 -5.03 2.94
CA SER A 7 -21.74 -4.07 2.34
C SER A 7 -20.98 -3.40 3.49
N SER A 8 -19.72 -3.78 3.71
CA SER A 8 -18.82 -2.98 4.56
C SER A 8 -18.87 -1.53 4.07
N PRO A 9 -19.02 -0.52 4.95
CA PRO A 9 -19.01 0.88 4.54
C PRO A 9 -17.72 1.17 3.78
N GLU A 10 -17.87 1.83 2.63
CA GLU A 10 -16.72 2.22 1.82
C GLU A 10 -15.83 3.20 2.58
N SER A 11 -14.51 3.06 2.42
CA SER A 11 -13.55 3.90 3.14
C SER A 11 -13.79 5.37 2.80
N PRO A 12 -13.80 6.29 3.79
CA PRO A 12 -13.93 7.72 3.52
C PRO A 12 -12.72 8.31 2.76
N TYR A 13 -11.64 7.52 2.61
CA TYR A 13 -10.42 7.87 1.90
C TYR A 13 -10.33 7.22 0.52
N MET A 14 -11.33 6.43 0.12
CA MET A 14 -11.43 5.95 -1.26
C MET A 14 -11.40 7.12 -2.25
N ASP A 15 -10.90 6.87 -3.44
CA ASP A 15 -10.72 7.85 -4.53
C ASP A 15 -9.76 8.99 -4.16
N TRP A 16 -8.85 8.77 -3.19
CA TRP A 16 -7.82 9.75 -2.84
C TRP A 16 -6.97 10.09 -4.05
N HIS A 17 -6.68 9.10 -4.91
CA HIS A 17 -5.85 9.29 -6.10
C HIS A 17 -6.49 10.28 -7.08
N SER A 18 -7.81 10.21 -7.24
CA SER A 18 -8.57 11.13 -8.10
C SER A 18 -8.69 12.53 -7.52
N ARG A 19 -8.63 12.68 -6.19
CA ARG A 19 -8.63 13.98 -5.51
C ARG A 19 -7.24 14.63 -5.45
N ALA A 20 -6.19 13.83 -5.54
CA ALA A 20 -4.82 14.30 -5.55
C ALA A 20 -4.55 15.16 -6.80
N LYS A 21 -3.67 16.15 -6.64
CA LYS A 21 -3.28 17.05 -7.73
C LYS A 21 -1.86 16.76 -8.15
N PRO A 22 -1.50 16.89 -9.44
CA PRO A 22 -0.11 16.86 -9.85
C PRO A 22 0.70 17.90 -9.06
N HIS A 23 1.88 17.50 -8.58
CA HIS A 23 2.82 18.44 -7.98
C HIS A 23 3.22 19.51 -9.02
N PRO A 24 3.23 20.82 -8.69
CA PRO A 24 3.51 21.88 -9.66
C PRO A 24 4.92 21.81 -10.25
N SER A 25 5.87 21.25 -9.49
CA SER A 25 7.27 21.06 -9.89
C SER A 25 7.72 19.64 -9.54
N PRO A 26 7.28 18.58 -10.25
CA PRO A 26 7.54 17.20 -9.84
C PRO A 26 9.04 16.87 -9.80
N ASP A 27 9.84 17.47 -10.69
CA ASP A 27 11.28 17.25 -10.77
C ASP A 27 12.07 17.82 -9.59
N SER A 28 11.49 18.76 -8.83
CA SER A 28 12.13 19.32 -7.63
C SER A 28 11.87 18.47 -6.39
N PHE A 29 10.93 17.53 -6.43
CA PHE A 29 10.69 16.62 -5.32
C PHE A 29 11.81 15.58 -5.23
N SER A 30 12.43 15.49 -4.05
CA SER A 30 13.44 14.46 -3.76
C SER A 30 12.95 13.61 -2.58
N PRO A 31 12.60 12.32 -2.80
CA PRO A 31 12.18 11.46 -1.71
C PRO A 31 13.33 11.25 -0.72
N THR A 32 13.01 11.26 0.57
CA THR A 32 13.97 11.00 1.65
C THR A 32 13.41 9.96 2.61
N ARG A 33 14.29 9.20 3.25
CA ARG A 33 13.88 8.17 4.22
C ARG A 33 13.16 8.78 5.43
N SER A 34 13.57 9.97 5.87
CA SER A 34 12.97 10.66 7.02
C SER A 34 11.58 11.25 6.74
N ALA A 35 11.26 11.53 5.48
CA ALA A 35 9.92 11.98 5.08
C ALA A 35 8.96 10.81 4.79
N LEU A 36 9.49 9.60 4.55
CA LEU A 36 8.71 8.44 4.18
C LEU A 36 7.82 7.98 5.34
N SER A 37 6.52 7.88 5.10
CA SER A 37 5.54 7.39 6.10
C SER A 37 4.98 6.02 5.75
N PHE A 38 4.80 5.73 4.47
CA PHE A 38 4.21 4.48 4.00
C PHE A 38 4.67 4.18 2.58
N VAL A 39 5.00 2.93 2.29
CA VAL A 39 5.33 2.49 0.91
C VAL A 39 4.77 1.09 0.66
N VAL A 40 4.32 0.89 -0.58
CA VAL A 40 3.84 -0.40 -1.07
C VAL A 40 4.66 -0.84 -2.27
N LEU A 41 5.29 -1.99 -2.11
CA LEU A 41 5.98 -2.71 -3.16
C LEU A 41 5.11 -3.89 -3.62
N ARG A 42 5.34 -4.35 -4.85
CA ARG A 42 4.59 -5.46 -5.42
C ARG A 42 5.55 -6.53 -5.92
N ASN A 43 5.38 -7.76 -5.46
CA ASN A 43 6.10 -8.92 -5.98
C ASN A 43 5.14 -9.79 -6.80
N SER A 44 5.46 -10.01 -8.06
CA SER A 44 4.71 -10.89 -8.97
C SER A 44 5.63 -11.51 -10.01
N GLN A 45 5.17 -12.54 -10.72
CA GLN A 45 5.96 -13.17 -11.78
C GLN A 45 6.38 -12.21 -12.90
N VAL A 46 5.59 -11.17 -13.17
CA VAL A 46 5.85 -10.20 -14.24
C VAL A 46 6.57 -8.94 -13.75
N GLU A 47 6.44 -8.62 -12.47
CA GLU A 47 7.05 -7.47 -11.78
C GLU A 47 7.57 -7.98 -10.42
N PRO A 48 8.76 -8.62 -10.35
CA PRO A 48 9.28 -9.18 -9.10
C PRO A 48 9.65 -8.11 -8.07
N GLU A 49 10.02 -6.92 -8.56
CA GLU A 49 10.34 -5.73 -7.79
C GLU A 49 9.41 -4.57 -8.20
N GLY A 50 8.11 -4.82 -8.29
CA GLY A 50 7.12 -3.80 -8.62
C GLY A 50 7.00 -2.71 -7.54
N PHE A 51 6.51 -1.55 -7.95
CA PHE A 51 6.19 -0.42 -7.09
C PHE A 51 4.71 -0.07 -7.23
N THR A 52 4.05 0.31 -6.14
CA THR A 52 2.63 0.63 -6.12
C THR A 52 2.37 2.07 -5.66
N LEU A 53 2.90 2.44 -4.50
CA LEU A 53 2.63 3.73 -3.86
C LEU A 53 3.73 4.05 -2.85
N ALA A 54 4.09 5.32 -2.67
CA ALA A 54 4.76 5.82 -1.49
C ALA A 54 4.13 7.14 -1.04
N LEU A 55 4.01 7.34 0.27
CA LEU A 55 3.51 8.56 0.91
C LEU A 55 4.60 9.21 1.74
N PHE A 56 4.72 10.52 1.61
CA PHE A 56 5.73 11.35 2.23
C PHE A 56 5.10 12.54 2.96
N ASP A 57 5.63 12.86 4.14
CA ASP A 57 5.43 14.14 4.81
C ASP A 57 6.73 14.94 4.70
N THR A 58 6.72 16.02 3.92
CA THR A 58 7.90 16.90 3.78
C THR A 58 7.94 17.97 4.87
N GLY A 59 6.97 18.01 5.77
CA GLY A 59 6.74 19.10 6.73
C GLY A 59 5.90 20.24 6.16
N GLU A 60 5.98 20.49 4.85
CA GLU A 60 5.20 21.51 4.14
C GLU A 60 4.06 20.91 3.34
N GLU A 61 4.28 19.73 2.75
CA GLU A 61 3.36 19.10 1.81
C GLU A 61 3.20 17.61 2.09
N LYS A 62 2.03 17.09 1.72
CA LYS A 62 1.72 15.66 1.74
C LYS A 62 1.82 15.14 0.33
N VAL A 63 2.84 14.34 0.07
CA VAL A 63 3.21 13.92 -1.28
C VAL A 63 2.98 12.42 -1.44
N ALA A 64 2.37 12.02 -2.55
CA ALA A 64 2.36 10.64 -3.02
C ALA A 64 3.23 10.50 -4.26
N VAL A 65 3.96 9.38 -4.35
CA VAL A 65 4.53 8.88 -5.60
C VAL A 65 3.81 7.60 -5.95
N ASP A 66 3.20 7.54 -7.13
CA ASP A 66 2.40 6.40 -7.55
C ASP A 66 3.16 5.45 -8.49
N ALA A 67 2.52 4.35 -8.91
CA ALA A 67 3.16 3.30 -9.70
C ALA A 67 3.73 3.77 -11.05
N MET A 68 3.27 4.91 -11.56
CA MET A 68 3.76 5.55 -12.79
C MET A 68 4.87 6.57 -12.52
N GLY A 69 5.31 6.71 -11.27
CA GLY A 69 6.30 7.71 -10.84
C GLY A 69 5.74 9.13 -10.75
N ARG A 70 4.42 9.31 -10.84
CA ARG A 70 3.82 10.65 -10.75
C ARG A 70 3.93 11.16 -9.32
N VAL A 71 4.41 12.39 -9.18
CA VAL A 71 4.45 13.11 -7.90
C VAL A 71 3.13 13.87 -7.74
N LEU A 72 2.38 13.56 -6.68
CA LEU A 72 1.05 14.07 -6.44
C LEU A 72 0.98 14.73 -5.07
N LEU A 73 0.31 15.87 -4.99
CA LEU A 73 -0.12 16.50 -3.75
C LEU A 73 -1.42 15.85 -3.27
N VAL A 74 -1.35 15.23 -2.10
CA VAL A 74 -2.48 14.58 -1.41
C VAL A 74 -3.08 15.58 -0.42
N ILE A 75 -4.41 15.61 -0.31
CA ILE A 75 -5.05 16.47 0.70
C ILE A 75 -4.81 15.90 2.10
N ASP A 76 -4.71 16.77 3.11
CA ASP A 76 -4.38 16.38 4.49
C ASP A 76 -5.32 15.30 5.04
N LYS A 77 -6.63 15.41 4.77
CA LYS A 77 -7.63 14.41 5.21
C LYS A 77 -7.28 13.01 4.73
N ASP A 78 -6.95 12.85 3.45
CA ASP A 78 -6.66 11.54 2.85
C ASP A 78 -5.31 11.02 3.35
N TYR A 79 -4.30 11.89 3.39
CA TYR A 79 -2.99 11.53 3.89
C TYR A 79 -3.04 11.06 5.35
N THR A 80 -3.64 11.84 6.24
CA THR A 80 -3.78 11.50 7.66
C THR A 80 -4.63 10.23 7.82
N GLY A 81 -5.69 10.08 7.04
CA GLY A 81 -6.53 8.89 7.06
C GLY A 81 -5.77 7.61 6.70
N ILE A 82 -5.11 7.60 5.55
CA ILE A 82 -4.37 6.44 5.03
C ILE A 82 -3.22 6.10 5.98
N THR A 83 -2.42 7.09 6.40
CA THR A 83 -1.30 6.85 7.34
C THR A 83 -1.76 6.40 8.73
N THR A 84 -2.94 6.85 9.19
CA THR A 84 -3.53 6.34 10.44
C THR A 84 -3.92 4.87 10.31
N ILE A 85 -4.58 4.48 9.22
CA ILE A 85 -4.91 3.07 8.94
C ILE A 85 -3.63 2.24 8.84
N ALA A 86 -2.60 2.76 8.16
CA ALA A 86 -1.30 2.12 8.03
C ALA A 86 -0.64 1.85 9.39
N ARG A 87 -0.63 2.83 10.29
CA ARG A 87 -0.15 2.65 11.68
C ARG A 87 -0.96 1.62 12.45
N ARG A 88 -2.30 1.64 12.33
CA ARG A 88 -3.17 0.64 12.97
C ARG A 88 -2.85 -0.76 12.48
N VAL A 89 -2.66 -0.96 11.18
CA VAL A 89 -2.20 -2.24 10.61
C VAL A 89 -0.89 -2.70 11.26
N ALA A 90 0.08 -1.79 11.42
CA ALA A 90 1.39 -2.12 11.97
C ALA A 90 1.36 -2.51 13.46
N VAL A 91 0.42 -1.97 14.26
CA VAL A 91 0.40 -2.15 15.73
C VAL A 91 -0.73 -3.05 16.25
N GLU A 92 -1.86 -3.15 15.54
CA GLU A 92 -3.04 -3.91 15.99
C GLU A 92 -3.04 -5.36 15.50
N LEU A 93 -2.36 -5.65 14.38
CA LEU A 93 -2.43 -6.97 13.77
C LEU A 93 -1.34 -7.91 14.31
N PRO A 94 -1.68 -9.19 14.54
CA PRO A 94 -0.68 -10.16 14.94
C PRO A 94 0.29 -10.43 13.80
N GLU A 95 1.51 -10.83 14.15
CA GLU A 95 2.42 -11.42 13.18
C GLU A 95 1.86 -12.74 12.65
N THR A 96 1.95 -12.96 11.34
CA THR A 96 1.47 -14.19 10.72
C THR A 96 2.43 -15.37 10.90
N GLY A 97 3.66 -15.12 11.37
CA GLY A 97 4.74 -16.12 11.44
C GLY A 97 5.19 -16.66 10.08
N ARG A 98 4.90 -15.93 8.99
CA ARG A 98 5.20 -16.33 7.60
C ARG A 98 6.23 -15.39 6.99
N PHE A 99 6.81 -15.83 5.88
CA PHE A 99 7.68 -14.99 5.07
C PHE A 99 7.03 -13.61 4.84
N ARG A 100 7.76 -12.54 5.17
CA ARG A 100 7.32 -11.14 5.03
C ARG A 100 5.98 -10.81 5.68
N ASN A 101 5.64 -11.52 6.76
CA ASN A 101 4.42 -11.32 7.53
C ASN A 101 3.16 -11.32 6.63
N THR A 102 3.09 -12.31 5.73
CA THR A 102 2.12 -12.34 4.62
C THR A 102 0.78 -12.97 5.01
N TRP A 103 -0.29 -12.19 4.83
CA TRP A 103 -1.69 -12.61 4.83
C TRP A 103 -2.08 -13.14 3.45
N VAL A 104 -2.39 -14.43 3.37
CA VAL A 104 -2.67 -15.10 2.07
C VAL A 104 -4.17 -15.26 1.89
N ILE A 105 -4.76 -14.51 0.96
CA ILE A 105 -6.17 -14.66 0.61
C ILE A 105 -6.34 -15.95 -0.18
N LYS A 106 -7.40 -16.71 0.11
CA LYS A 106 -7.75 -17.91 -0.64
C LYS A 106 -8.13 -17.54 -2.07
N GLN A 107 -7.33 -18.03 -3.01
CA GLN A 107 -7.51 -17.80 -4.45
C GLN A 107 -7.54 -19.13 -5.20
N PRO A 108 -8.26 -19.23 -6.33
CA PRO A 108 -8.28 -20.43 -7.16
C PRO A 108 -6.91 -20.79 -7.75
N ALA A 109 -6.06 -19.80 -8.01
CA ALA A 109 -4.71 -19.99 -8.57
C ALA A 109 -3.62 -19.58 -7.58
N THR A 110 -2.44 -20.21 -7.69
CA THR A 110 -1.32 -20.04 -6.73
C THR A 110 -0.39 -18.86 -7.06
N SER A 111 -0.29 -18.45 -8.32
CA SER A 111 0.61 -17.36 -8.79
C SER A 111 0.03 -15.97 -8.57
N GLN A 112 -0.37 -15.65 -7.34
CA GLN A 112 -0.95 -14.35 -7.02
C GLN A 112 0.12 -13.35 -6.59
N PRO A 113 -0.04 -12.07 -6.97
CA PRO A 113 0.87 -11.01 -6.54
C PRO A 113 0.85 -10.85 -5.02
N ILE A 114 1.99 -10.46 -4.46
CA ILE A 114 2.16 -10.09 -3.06
C ILE A 114 2.37 -8.58 -3.02
N ASP A 115 1.45 -7.87 -2.39
CA ASP A 115 1.63 -6.46 -2.04
C ASP A 115 2.30 -6.40 -0.67
N ARG A 116 3.50 -5.82 -0.61
CA ARG A 116 4.29 -5.61 0.61
C ARG A 116 4.04 -4.20 1.09
N LEU A 117 3.50 -4.06 2.29
CA LEU A 117 3.13 -2.80 2.92
C LEU A 117 4.17 -2.51 4.00
N LEU A 118 4.95 -1.44 3.80
CA LEU A 118 6.00 -1.04 4.72
C LEU A 118 5.64 0.31 5.37
N PHE A 119 5.82 0.37 6.68
CA PHE A 119 5.39 1.48 7.53
C PHE A 119 6.59 2.07 8.24
N ASP A 120 6.65 3.40 8.34
CA ASP A 120 7.57 4.02 9.28
C ASP A 120 6.94 4.06 10.68
N VAL A 121 7.49 3.26 11.58
CA VAL A 121 7.13 3.25 13.00
C VAL A 121 8.36 3.66 13.78
N GLU A 122 8.38 4.91 14.25
CA GLU A 122 9.48 5.49 15.04
C GLU A 122 10.86 5.35 14.36
N GLY A 123 10.90 5.54 13.03
CA GLY A 123 12.13 5.45 12.23
C GLY A 123 12.51 4.03 11.81
N GLN A 124 11.77 3.00 12.24
CA GLN A 124 11.95 1.62 11.78
C GLN A 124 10.90 1.25 10.73
N LEU A 125 11.34 0.55 9.68
CA LEU A 125 10.40 -0.02 8.71
C LEU A 125 9.85 -1.33 9.25
N VAL A 126 8.55 -1.33 9.52
CA VAL A 126 7.78 -2.54 9.83
C VAL A 126 7.12 -3.03 8.54
N GLU A 127 7.08 -4.34 8.33
CA GLU A 127 6.51 -4.94 7.13
C GLU A 127 5.31 -5.85 7.46
N THR A 128 4.24 -5.71 6.66
CA THR A 128 3.22 -6.74 6.49
C THR A 128 2.94 -6.92 5.00
N SER A 129 2.36 -8.05 4.61
CA SER A 129 2.07 -8.31 3.20
C SER A 129 0.69 -8.90 3.00
N VAL A 130 0.10 -8.66 1.83
CA VAL A 130 -1.14 -9.30 1.39
C VAL A 130 -0.90 -9.99 0.05
N GLN A 131 -1.15 -11.29 0.00
CA GLN A 131 -1.08 -12.06 -1.24
C GLN A 131 -2.46 -12.27 -1.83
N GLY A 132 -2.60 -11.93 -3.12
CA GLY A 132 -3.82 -12.14 -3.89
C GLY A 132 -4.97 -11.26 -3.43
N PHE A 133 -4.67 -10.00 -3.08
CA PHE A 133 -5.71 -9.04 -2.70
C PHE A 133 -6.73 -8.82 -3.82
N VAL A 134 -8.02 -8.94 -3.49
CA VAL A 134 -9.16 -8.59 -4.35
C VAL A 134 -10.24 -7.99 -3.46
N LYS A 135 -10.74 -6.78 -3.79
CA LYS A 135 -11.82 -6.12 -3.04
C LYS A 135 -13.00 -7.09 -2.87
N GLY A 136 -13.46 -7.26 -1.63
CA GLY A 136 -14.59 -8.15 -1.28
C GLY A 136 -14.23 -9.62 -1.04
N LYS A 137 -13.00 -10.08 -1.34
CA LYS A 137 -12.54 -11.42 -0.92
C LYS A 137 -11.74 -11.32 0.37
N LYS A 138 -12.26 -11.91 1.44
CA LYS A 138 -11.61 -11.87 2.76
C LYS A 138 -11.13 -13.24 3.25
N GLU A 139 -11.71 -14.36 2.82
CA GLU A 139 -11.32 -15.69 3.31
C GLU A 139 -9.80 -15.94 3.14
N LEU A 140 -9.12 -16.24 4.24
CA LEU A 140 -7.69 -16.57 4.23
C LEU A 140 -7.49 -18.02 3.82
N LYS A 141 -6.44 -18.29 3.03
CA LYS A 141 -6.04 -19.64 2.65
C LYS A 141 -5.66 -20.46 3.89
N ILE A 142 -5.00 -19.82 4.86
CA ILE A 142 -4.67 -20.39 6.16
C ILE A 142 -4.93 -19.31 7.21
N PRO A 143 -5.69 -19.61 8.28
CA PRO A 143 -5.92 -18.67 9.37
C PRO A 143 -4.64 -18.18 10.06
N VAL A 144 -4.72 -17.01 10.69
CA VAL A 144 -3.68 -16.43 11.55
C VAL A 144 -4.23 -16.38 12.97
N GLY A 145 -3.81 -17.35 13.80
CA GLY A 145 -4.50 -17.59 15.08
C GLY A 145 -5.97 -17.92 14.84
N ASP A 146 -6.87 -17.16 15.47
CA ASP A 146 -8.33 -17.30 15.32
C ASP A 146 -8.90 -16.50 14.13
N ILE A 147 -8.05 -15.77 13.40
CA ILE A 147 -8.47 -14.92 12.29
C ILE A 147 -8.51 -15.75 11.00
N SER A 148 -9.71 -16.01 10.48
CA SER A 148 -9.94 -16.75 9.24
C SER A 148 -10.25 -15.88 8.02
N GLU A 149 -10.46 -14.58 8.24
CA GLU A 149 -10.72 -13.57 7.22
C GLU A 149 -9.71 -12.44 7.30
N LEU A 150 -9.39 -11.82 6.17
CA LEU A 150 -8.51 -10.66 6.10
C LEU A 150 -9.10 -9.54 6.99
N PRO A 151 -8.35 -9.04 7.99
CA PRO A 151 -8.81 -7.96 8.84
C PRO A 151 -9.25 -6.74 8.02
N ASP A 152 -10.37 -6.14 8.38
CA ASP A 152 -10.96 -5.02 7.64
C ASP A 152 -9.98 -3.86 7.45
N VAL A 153 -9.20 -3.54 8.50
CA VAL A 153 -8.19 -2.47 8.46
C VAL A 153 -7.08 -2.74 7.45
N LEU A 154 -6.67 -4.01 7.28
CA LEU A 154 -5.67 -4.41 6.29
C LEU A 154 -6.26 -4.43 4.88
N GLY A 155 -7.50 -4.93 4.74
CA GLY A 155 -8.20 -4.95 3.47
C GLY A 155 -8.51 -3.54 2.94
N GLU A 156 -8.90 -2.62 3.83
CA GLU A 156 -9.08 -1.21 3.53
C GLU A 156 -7.79 -0.59 3.01
N LEU A 157 -6.69 -0.75 3.76
CA LEU A 157 -5.39 -0.20 3.37
C LEU A 157 -4.88 -0.75 2.03
N ALA A 158 -4.99 -2.06 1.82
CA ALA A 158 -4.60 -2.69 0.56
C ALA A 158 -5.42 -2.14 -0.61
N GLY A 159 -6.71 -1.91 -0.42
CA GLY A 159 -7.58 -1.25 -1.40
C GLY A 159 -7.12 0.16 -1.75
N LEU A 160 -6.89 0.99 -0.73
CA LEU A 160 -6.43 2.37 -0.89
C LEU A 160 -5.05 2.44 -1.58
N ALA A 161 -4.13 1.54 -1.23
CA ALA A 161 -2.82 1.48 -1.85
C ALA A 161 -2.89 1.16 -3.35
N LEU A 162 -3.79 0.28 -3.76
CA LEU A 162 -3.95 -0.10 -5.17
C LEU A 162 -4.48 1.02 -6.06
N GLU A 163 -5.10 2.07 -5.49
CA GLU A 163 -5.41 3.29 -6.25
C GLU A 163 -4.14 3.94 -6.82
N GLY A 164 -2.97 3.77 -6.18
CA GLY A 164 -1.67 4.19 -6.71
C GLY A 164 -1.28 3.51 -8.03
N ARG A 165 -1.99 2.46 -8.45
CA ARG A 165 -1.82 1.82 -9.76
C ARG A 165 -2.84 2.29 -10.81
N ALA A 166 -3.65 3.30 -10.52
CA ALA A 166 -4.62 3.85 -11.47
C ALA A 166 -3.91 4.33 -12.76
N GLY A 167 -4.27 3.74 -13.90
CA GLY A 167 -3.63 4.04 -15.18
C GLY A 167 -2.23 3.46 -15.36
N TYR A 168 -1.79 2.54 -14.50
CA TYR A 168 -0.49 1.89 -14.62
C TYR A 168 -0.36 1.13 -15.93
N SER A 169 0.73 1.39 -16.64
CA SER A 169 1.14 0.64 -17.83
C SER A 169 2.62 0.31 -17.73
N ARG A 170 2.95 -0.97 -17.86
CA ARG A 170 4.33 -1.45 -17.72
C ARG A 170 5.24 -0.80 -18.76
N GLY A 171 6.42 -0.36 -18.31
CA GLY A 171 7.42 0.28 -19.17
C GLY A 171 7.09 1.73 -19.53
N SER A 172 6.04 2.31 -18.96
CA SER A 172 5.68 3.72 -19.08
C SER A 172 5.83 4.43 -17.74
N GLY A 173 5.89 5.76 -17.76
CA GLY A 173 6.01 6.58 -16.55
C GLY A 173 7.44 6.99 -16.21
N ASP A 174 7.60 7.68 -15.08
CA ASP A 174 8.87 8.14 -14.56
C ASP A 174 9.55 7.03 -13.73
N SER A 175 10.32 6.20 -14.43
CA SER A 175 11.10 5.13 -13.82
C SER A 175 12.24 5.65 -12.94
N GLU A 176 12.71 6.88 -13.15
CA GLU A 176 13.76 7.48 -12.34
C GLU A 176 13.23 7.85 -10.96
N MET A 177 12.05 8.46 -10.88
CA MET A 177 11.38 8.75 -9.61
C MET A 177 11.09 7.47 -8.82
N VAL A 178 10.55 6.43 -9.49
CA VAL A 178 10.33 5.12 -8.84
C VAL A 178 11.64 4.54 -8.30
N ARG A 179 12.74 4.65 -9.04
CA ARG A 179 14.06 4.22 -8.58
C ARG A 179 14.54 5.04 -7.39
N LYS A 180 14.37 6.37 -7.38
CA LYS A 180 14.72 7.23 -6.24
C LYS A 180 13.97 6.80 -4.97
N VAL A 181 12.68 6.49 -5.08
CA VAL A 181 11.87 6.00 -3.96
C VAL A 181 12.35 4.62 -3.48
N LYS A 182 12.72 3.70 -4.36
CA LYS A 182 13.24 2.40 -3.93
C LYS A 182 14.60 2.52 -3.24
N ASN A 183 15.49 3.38 -3.74
CA ASN A 183 16.83 3.55 -3.17
C ASN A 183 16.80 4.07 -1.72
N ILE A 184 15.78 4.84 -1.32
CA ILE A 184 15.66 5.25 0.09
C ILE A 184 15.23 4.12 1.02
N LEU A 185 14.89 2.95 0.48
CA LEU A 185 14.57 1.73 1.24
C LEU A 185 15.80 0.81 1.42
N ASP A 186 16.98 1.19 0.90
CA ASP A 186 18.19 0.39 0.99
C ASP A 186 18.50 0.02 2.46
N GLY A 187 18.56 -1.28 2.74
CA GLY A 187 18.60 -1.87 4.08
C GLY A 187 17.38 -2.73 4.42
N VAL A 188 16.31 -2.64 3.63
CA VAL A 188 15.23 -3.62 3.60
C VAL A 188 15.56 -4.68 2.55
N ASP A 189 15.54 -5.96 2.89
CA ASP A 189 15.65 -7.03 1.90
C ASP A 189 14.50 -6.90 0.88
N LEU A 190 14.80 -6.38 -0.31
CA LEU A 190 13.86 -6.20 -1.42
C LEU A 190 13.47 -7.54 -2.06
#